data_AF-A0A2E3F203-F1
#
_entry.id   AF-A0A2E3F203-F1
#
_cell.length_a   1.000
_cell.length_b   1.000
_cell.length_c   1.000
_cell.angle_alpha   90.00
_cell.angle_beta   90.00
_cell.angle_gamma   90.00
#
_symmetry.space_group_name_H-M   'P 1'
#
loop_
_entity.id
_entity.type
_entity.pdbx_description
1 polymer ?
#
loop_
_entity_poly.entity_id
_entity_poly.type
_entity_poly.pdbx_seq_one_letter_code
_entity_poly.pdbx_strand_id
1 'polypeptide(L)'
;MNNLQKEVYYVDKRILDIIRNDFDLVDKKDWYELYQSKSDASYWRLDSWDKYQQRFFLKLDSKRNWTKFDGNELMMNLLLETRGVSDELCVWKDCKNPALNALAYCVYHAYGEIGIRK
;
A
#
# COMPACT_ATOMS: atom_id res chain seq x y z
N MET A 1 -11.56 18.28 -7.46
CA MET A 1 -10.78 17.06 -7.70
C MET A 1 -9.85 16.89 -6.53
N ASN A 2 -10.00 15.82 -5.74
CA ASN A 2 -9.06 15.53 -4.67
C ASN A 2 -7.84 14.84 -5.29
N ASN A 3 -6.74 15.57 -5.44
CA ASN A 3 -5.55 15.00 -6.05
C ASN A 3 -4.80 14.14 -5.02
N LEU A 4 -4.62 12.86 -5.32
CA LEU A 4 -3.76 11.97 -4.55
C LEU A 4 -2.30 12.35 -4.84
N GLN A 5 -1.58 12.84 -3.83
CA GLN A 5 -0.21 13.34 -3.92
C GLN A 5 0.88 12.26 -3.73
N LYS A 6 0.54 11.10 -3.16
CA LYS A 6 1.44 9.97 -2.93
C LYS A 6 1.13 8.84 -3.91
N GLU A 7 2.03 7.88 -4.01
CA GLU A 7 1.86 6.71 -4.88
C GLU A 7 1.14 5.55 -4.21
N VAL A 8 0.93 5.62 -2.89
CA VAL A 8 0.26 4.56 -2.13
C VAL A 8 -0.53 5.14 -0.95
N TYR A 9 -1.67 4.52 -0.67
CA TYR A 9 -2.54 4.89 0.45
C TYR A 9 -3.11 3.66 1.14
N TYR A 10 -3.27 3.74 2.47
CA TYR A 10 -4.20 2.87 3.18
C TYR A 10 -5.62 3.20 2.76
N VAL A 11 -6.38 2.17 2.42
CA VAL A 11 -7.78 2.32 2.05
C VAL A 11 -8.61 2.41 3.32
N ASP A 12 -9.03 3.62 3.63
CA ASP A 12 -10.04 3.93 4.63
C ASP A 12 -11.30 4.49 3.93
N LYS A 13 -12.29 4.92 4.72
CA LYS A 13 -13.53 5.51 4.19
C LYS A 13 -13.26 6.71 3.27
N ARG A 14 -12.29 7.56 3.61
CA ARG A 14 -11.95 8.75 2.83
C ARG A 14 -11.39 8.35 1.45
N ILE A 15 -10.46 7.40 1.42
CA ILE A 15 -9.88 6.91 0.16
C ILE A 15 -10.94 6.21 -0.70
N LEU A 16 -11.84 5.42 -0.09
CA LEU A 16 -12.95 4.81 -0.82
C LEU A 16 -13.88 5.85 -1.47
N ASP A 17 -14.18 6.95 -0.77
CA ASP A 17 -15.01 8.03 -1.29
C ASP A 17 -14.30 8.78 -2.43
N ILE A 18 -12.97 8.95 -2.36
CA ILE A 18 -12.18 9.49 -3.49
C ILE A 18 -12.24 8.55 -4.69
N ILE A 19 -12.01 7.25 -4.51
CA ILE A 19 -12.06 6.26 -5.59
C ILE A 19 -13.42 6.28 -6.29
N ARG A 20 -14.53 6.32 -5.53
CA ARG A 20 -15.88 6.35 -6.09
C ARG A 20 -16.17 7.60 -6.93
N ASN A 21 -15.65 8.75 -6.53
CA ASN A 21 -15.96 10.03 -7.17
C ASN A 21 -15.01 10.34 -8.33
N ASP A 22 -13.72 10.12 -8.13
CA ASP A 22 -12.65 10.65 -8.98
C ASP A 22 -11.99 9.60 -9.88
N PHE A 23 -12.39 8.32 -9.77
CA PHE A 23 -11.84 7.22 -10.58
C PHE A 23 -12.93 6.40 -11.29
N ASP A 24 -12.58 5.88 -12.46
CA ASP A 24 -13.38 4.91 -13.20
C ASP A 24 -12.77 3.53 -13.05
N LEU A 25 -13.62 2.53 -12.78
CA LEU A 25 -13.21 1.14 -12.76
C LEU A 25 -12.98 0.67 -14.21
N VAL A 26 -11.76 0.22 -14.50
CA VAL A 26 -11.34 -0.23 -15.83
C VAL A 26 -11.39 -1.74 -15.96
N ASP A 27 -10.95 -2.47 -14.94
CA ASP A 27 -10.83 -3.93 -14.99
C ASP A 27 -10.90 -4.54 -13.58
N LYS A 28 -11.24 -5.83 -13.50
CA LYS A 28 -11.18 -6.64 -12.28
C LYS A 28 -10.55 -7.98 -12.60
N LYS A 29 -9.47 -8.31 -11.90
CA LYS A 29 -8.75 -9.56 -12.12
C LYS A 29 -8.07 -10.05 -10.85
N ASP A 30 -8.16 -11.35 -10.64
CA ASP A 30 -7.66 -12.03 -9.44
C ASP A 30 -8.22 -11.34 -8.18
N TRP A 31 -7.34 -10.80 -7.35
CA TRP A 31 -7.67 -10.11 -6.11
C TRP A 31 -7.44 -8.60 -6.21
N TYR A 32 -7.55 -8.04 -7.41
CA TYR A 32 -7.31 -6.64 -7.66
C TYR A 32 -8.36 -5.99 -8.55
N GLU A 33 -8.56 -4.70 -8.36
CA GLU A 33 -9.36 -3.82 -9.20
C GLU A 33 -8.44 -2.75 -9.81
N LEU A 34 -8.55 -2.56 -11.12
CA LEU A 34 -7.82 -1.53 -11.86
C LEU A 34 -8.72 -0.31 -12.04
N TYR A 35 -8.23 0.83 -11.63
CA TYR A 35 -8.88 2.12 -11.74
C TYR A 35 -8.07 3.04 -12.66
N GLN A 36 -8.77 3.95 -13.33
CA GLN A 36 -8.18 5.07 -14.03
C GLN A 36 -8.70 6.37 -13.43
N SER A 37 -7.77 7.29 -13.15
CA SER A 37 -8.09 8.63 -12.67
C SER A 37 -8.81 9.43 -13.75
N LYS A 38 -9.90 10.10 -13.37
CA LYS A 38 -10.65 11.01 -14.26
C LYS A 38 -9.90 12.31 -14.56
N SER A 39 -8.90 12.67 -13.74
CA SER A 39 -8.20 13.96 -13.85
C SER A 39 -6.98 13.93 -14.76
N ASP A 40 -6.18 12.86 -14.66
CA ASP A 40 -4.86 12.78 -15.29
C ASP A 40 -4.63 11.46 -16.05
N ALA A 41 -5.69 10.64 -16.18
CA ALA A 41 -5.66 9.34 -16.85
C ALA A 41 -4.64 8.32 -16.25
N SER A 42 -4.10 8.59 -15.06
CA SER A 42 -3.20 7.67 -14.36
C SER A 42 -3.91 6.40 -13.93
N TYR A 43 -3.18 5.28 -13.87
CA TYR A 43 -3.72 3.98 -13.49
C TYR A 43 -3.40 3.66 -12.03
N TRP A 44 -4.36 3.04 -11.36
CA TRP A 44 -4.25 2.71 -9.95
C TRP A 44 -4.81 1.32 -9.68
N ARG A 45 -4.19 0.60 -8.75
CA ARG A 45 -4.60 -0.73 -8.33
C ARG A 45 -5.11 -0.69 -6.91
N LEU A 46 -6.30 -1.22 -6.71
CA LEU A 46 -6.87 -1.50 -5.41
C LEU A 46 -6.78 -3.01 -5.14
N ASP A 47 -6.21 -3.42 -4.01
CA ASP A 47 -6.33 -4.81 -3.55
C ASP A 47 -7.77 -5.07 -3.08
N SER A 48 -8.34 -6.22 -3.40
CA SER A 48 -9.74 -6.58 -3.10
C SER A 48 -9.89 -7.96 -2.47
N TRP A 49 -8.77 -8.55 -2.02
CA TRP A 49 -8.73 -9.92 -1.51
C TRP A 49 -9.58 -10.14 -0.24
N ASP A 50 -9.33 -9.34 0.81
CA ASP A 50 -10.04 -9.44 2.08
C ASP A 50 -10.37 -8.03 2.61
N LYS A 51 -11.67 -7.76 2.76
CA LYS A 51 -12.18 -6.48 3.28
C LYS A 51 -11.90 -6.27 4.77
N TYR A 52 -11.56 -7.34 5.49
CA TYR A 52 -11.21 -7.29 6.92
C TYR A 52 -9.72 -7.01 7.14
N GLN A 53 -8.89 -7.18 6.11
CA GLN A 53 -7.48 -6.78 6.15
C GLN A 53 -7.28 -5.34 5.71
N GLN A 54 -6.15 -4.75 6.12
CA GLN A 54 -5.74 -3.45 5.60
C GLN A 54 -5.48 -3.56 4.10
N ARG A 55 -6.23 -2.74 3.36
CA ARG A 55 -6.18 -2.60 1.91
C ARG A 55 -5.30 -1.41 1.48
N PHE A 56 -4.77 -1.48 0.28
CA PHE A 56 -3.88 -0.50 -0.35
C PHE A 56 -4.42 -0.04 -1.71
N PHE A 57 -4.32 1.26 -1.94
CA PHE A 57 -4.55 1.87 -3.24
C PHE A 57 -3.23 2.40 -3.78
N LEU A 58 -2.76 1.82 -4.87
CA LEU A 58 -1.40 1.98 -5.40
C LEU A 58 -1.46 2.60 -6.79
N LYS A 59 -0.66 3.64 -7.05
CA LYS A 59 -0.45 4.17 -8.38
C LYS A 59 0.40 3.20 -9.19
N LEU A 60 0.13 3.11 -10.49
CA LEU A 60 0.86 2.27 -11.42
C LEU A 60 1.52 3.13 -12.50
N ASP A 61 2.72 2.73 -12.92
CA ASP A 61 3.40 3.35 -14.07
C ASP A 61 2.65 3.08 -15.38
N SER A 62 2.00 1.92 -15.49
CA SER A 62 1.21 1.55 -16.66
C SER A 62 0.16 0.49 -16.35
N LYS A 63 -0.81 0.35 -17.26
CA LYS A 63 -1.78 -0.76 -17.23
C LYS A 63 -1.18 -2.12 -17.62
N ARG A 64 0.07 -2.18 -18.09
CA ARG A 64 0.66 -3.44 -18.59
C ARG A 64 1.04 -4.33 -17.40
N ASN A 65 0.59 -5.59 -17.42
CA ASN A 65 0.84 -6.57 -16.35
C ASN A 65 0.48 -6.05 -14.95
N TRP A 66 -0.55 -5.21 -14.84
CA TRP A 66 -0.90 -4.49 -13.61
C TRP A 66 -1.20 -5.43 -12.42
N THR A 67 -1.69 -6.64 -12.66
CA THR A 67 -1.90 -7.64 -11.60
C THR A 67 -0.59 -8.18 -11.02
N LYS A 68 0.52 -8.12 -11.76
CA LYS A 68 1.85 -8.59 -11.34
C LYS A 68 2.75 -7.47 -10.84
N PHE A 69 2.23 -6.24 -10.72
CA PHE A 69 3.00 -5.13 -10.17
C PHE A 69 3.43 -5.43 -8.72
N ASP A 70 4.73 -5.34 -8.47
CA ASP A 70 5.30 -5.47 -7.13
C ASP A 70 5.27 -4.09 -6.44
N GLY A 71 4.38 -3.96 -5.46
CA GLY A 71 4.23 -2.73 -4.67
C GLY A 71 4.83 -2.83 -3.28
N ASN A 72 5.61 -3.87 -2.98
CA ASN A 72 6.09 -4.14 -1.63
C ASN A 72 6.90 -2.98 -1.06
N GLU A 73 7.78 -2.40 -1.86
CA GLU A 73 8.58 -1.23 -1.43
C GLU A 73 7.69 -0.03 -1.09
N LEU A 74 6.68 0.28 -1.91
CA LEU A 74 5.73 1.36 -1.62
C LEU A 74 4.97 1.11 -0.32
N MET A 75 4.49 -0.12 -0.10
CA MET A 75 3.74 -0.48 1.11
C MET A 75 4.63 -0.46 2.37
N MET A 76 5.88 -0.92 2.26
CA MET A 76 6.86 -0.84 3.34
C MET A 76 7.21 0.62 3.66
N ASN A 77 7.42 1.47 2.64
CA ASN A 77 7.68 2.90 2.85
C ASN A 77 6.50 3.59 3.53
N LEU A 78 5.26 3.28 3.12
CA LEU A 78 4.08 3.80 3.79
C LEU A 78 4.00 3.35 5.26
N LEU A 79 4.32 2.08 5.54
CA LEU A 79 4.37 1.55 6.90
C LEU A 79 5.41 2.27 7.75
N LEU A 80 6.60 2.47 7.19
CA LEU A 80 7.71 3.18 7.80
C LEU A 80 7.33 4.64 8.09
N GLU A 81 6.72 5.35 7.15
CA GLU A 81 6.22 6.72 7.36
C GLU A 81 5.16 6.81 8.45
N THR A 82 4.31 5.77 8.56
CA THR A 82 3.19 5.75 9.50
C THR A 82 3.65 5.54 10.93
N ARG A 83 4.63 4.65 11.13
CA ARG A 83 5.13 4.32 12.46
C ARG A 83 6.37 5.11 12.86
N GLY A 84 7.24 5.42 11.91
CA GLY A 84 8.62 5.78 12.19
C GLY A 84 9.44 4.59 12.70
N VAL A 85 10.71 4.86 12.97
CA VAL A 85 11.64 3.90 13.59
C VAL A 85 11.83 4.24 15.06
N SER A 86 12.16 3.22 15.84
CA SER A 86 12.60 3.32 17.22
C SER A 86 14.13 3.25 17.31
N ASP A 87 14.67 3.55 18.49
CA ASP A 87 16.10 3.38 18.78
C ASP A 87 16.49 1.91 19.03
N GLU A 88 15.52 1.00 19.13
CA GLU A 88 15.75 -0.43 19.30
C GLU A 88 16.04 -1.14 17.97
N LEU A 89 16.82 -2.21 18.03
CA LEU A 89 17.08 -3.06 16.87
C LEU A 89 16.00 -4.13 16.72
N CYS A 90 15.75 -4.54 15.48
CA CYS A 90 14.87 -5.65 15.16
C CYS A 90 15.30 -6.95 15.85
N VAL A 91 14.37 -7.63 16.51
CA VAL A 91 14.63 -8.90 17.22
C VAL A 91 14.79 -10.11 16.31
N TRP A 92 14.58 -9.95 15.00
CA TRP A 92 14.76 -11.03 14.05
C TRP A 92 16.23 -11.46 13.99
N LYS A 93 16.46 -12.76 13.90
CA LYS A 93 17.82 -13.32 13.96
C LYS A 93 18.74 -12.66 12.94
N ASP A 94 19.91 -12.22 13.41
CA ASP A 94 20.96 -11.57 12.63
C ASP A 94 20.53 -10.27 11.91
N CYS A 95 19.41 -9.65 12.31
CA CYS A 95 18.98 -8.36 11.80
C CYS A 95 19.59 -7.20 12.59
N LYS A 96 20.08 -6.18 11.88
CA LYS A 96 20.64 -4.96 12.47
C LYS A 96 19.87 -3.69 12.12
N ASN A 97 18.70 -3.84 11.48
CA ASN A 97 17.87 -2.71 11.11
C ASN A 97 17.10 -2.19 12.34
N PRO A 98 16.87 -0.86 12.44
CA PRO A 98 16.00 -0.30 13.47
C PRO A 98 14.59 -0.92 13.43
N ALA A 99 14.04 -1.21 14.59
CA ALA A 99 12.66 -1.66 14.73
C ALA A 99 11.70 -0.49 14.47
N LEU A 100 10.49 -0.79 13.99
CA LEU A 100 9.42 0.21 13.89
C LEU A 100 8.90 0.58 15.28
N ASN A 101 8.45 1.83 15.47
CA ASN A 101 7.87 2.22 16.75
C ASN A 101 6.72 1.31 17.19
N ALA A 102 6.71 0.96 18.47
CA ALA A 102 5.76 0.04 19.10
C ALA A 102 5.76 -1.39 18.51
N LEU A 103 6.81 -1.79 17.79
CA LEU A 103 7.01 -3.15 17.30
C LEU A 103 8.44 -3.62 17.62
N ALA A 104 8.61 -4.94 17.74
CA ALA A 104 9.93 -5.56 17.90
C ALA A 104 10.68 -5.78 16.57
N TYR A 105 10.06 -5.44 15.43
CA TYR A 105 10.54 -5.78 14.10
C TYR A 105 10.79 -4.55 13.23
N CYS A 106 11.81 -4.60 12.37
CA CYS A 106 12.01 -3.61 11.32
C CYS A 106 10.95 -3.75 10.23
N VAL A 107 10.86 -2.76 9.33
CA VAL A 107 9.84 -2.74 8.27
C VAL A 107 9.84 -4.01 7.39
N TYR A 108 11.02 -4.54 7.06
CA TYR A 108 11.14 -5.74 6.23
C TYR A 108 10.54 -6.97 6.90
N HIS A 109 10.91 -7.25 8.14
CA HIS A 109 10.39 -8.41 8.87
C HIS A 109 8.93 -8.20 9.30
N ALA A 110 8.56 -6.99 9.70
CA ALA A 110 7.18 -6.66 10.06
C ALA A 110 6.24 -6.91 8.87
N TYR A 111 6.57 -6.38 7.69
CA TYR A 111 5.72 -6.51 6.52
C TYR A 111 5.83 -7.88 5.85
N GLY A 112 7.06 -8.33 5.56
CA GLY A 112 7.32 -9.52 4.76
C GLY A 112 7.11 -10.84 5.51
N GLU A 113 7.53 -10.92 6.77
CA GLU A 113 7.52 -12.18 7.53
C GLU A 113 6.34 -12.28 8.49
N ILE A 114 5.98 -11.17 9.16
CA ILE A 114 4.91 -11.16 10.17
C ILE A 114 3.55 -10.78 9.57
N GLY A 115 3.54 -10.04 8.45
CA GLY A 115 2.31 -9.58 7.80
C GLY A 115 1.67 -8.33 8.41
N ILE A 116 2.44 -7.51 9.12
CA ILE A 116 2.00 -6.20 9.62
C ILE A 116 1.85 -5.22 8.46
N ARG A 117 0.66 -4.63 8.32
CA ARG A 117 0.29 -3.79 7.17
C ARG A 117 0.02 -2.33 7.46
N LYS A 118 -0.23 -1.92 8.71
CA LYS A 118 -0.44 -0.53 9.13
C LYS A 118 -0.10 -0.38 10.58
#